data_AF-A0A6J7UQB4-F1
#
_entry.id   AF-A0A6J7UQB4-F1
#
_cell.length_a   1.000
_cell.length_b   1.000
_cell.length_c   1.000
_cell.angle_alpha   90.00
_cell.angle_beta   90.00
_cell.angle_gamma   90.00
#
_symmetry.space_group_name_H-M   'P 1'
#
loop_
_entity.id
_entity.type
_entity.pdbx_description
1 polymer ?
#
loop_
_entity_poly.entity_id
_entity_poly.type
_entity_poly.pdbx_seq_one_letter_code
_entity_poly.pdbx_strand_id
1 'polypeptide(L)' 'MLHGGGPTGPNSSRRAITIRMYGDDIVYAPRPPGKPTVPLTPGLSLQLKYGDPLRSPWYPRLRPVPPWQQAQ' A
#
# COMPACT_ATOMS: atom_id res chain seq x y z
N MET A 1 11.29 -10.34 -0.48
CA MET A 1 11.40 -11.31 0.62
C MET A 1 10.46 -12.46 0.35
N LEU A 2 10.99 -13.64 0.03
CA LEU A 2 10.17 -14.85 -0.01
C LEU A 2 9.86 -15.25 1.44
N HIS A 3 8.60 -15.54 1.75
CA HIS A 3 8.18 -15.96 3.09
C HIS A 3 7.02 -16.96 2.96
N GLY A 4 6.79 -17.74 4.02
CA GLY A 4 5.69 -18.70 4.10
C GLY A 4 5.05 -18.71 5.49
N GLY A 5 3.87 -19.31 5.59
CA GLY A 5 3.19 -19.55 6.87
C GLY A 5 3.01 -21.05 7.08
N GLY A 6 3.39 -21.55 8.25
CA GLY A 6 3.14 -22.95 8.62
C GLY A 6 1.64 -23.27 8.76
N PRO A 7 1.25 -24.55 8.75
CA PRO A 7 -0.16 -24.96 8.78
C PRO A 7 -0.87 -24.52 10.07
N THR A 8 -2.19 -24.36 10.01
CA THR A 8 -3.07 -24.32 11.18
C THR A 8 -3.47 -25.75 11.56
N GLY A 9 -3.46 -26.08 12.85
CA GLY A 9 -3.84 -27.41 13.34
C GLY A 9 -5.37 -27.62 13.41
N PRO A 10 -5.82 -28.88 13.63
CA PRO A 10 -7.24 -29.19 13.81
C PRO A 10 -7.83 -28.36 14.95
N ASN A 11 -8.99 -27.75 14.72
CA ASN A 11 -9.72 -26.90 15.69
C ASN A 11 -8.98 -25.62 16.13
N SER A 12 -8.04 -25.10 15.32
CA SER A 12 -7.37 -23.81 15.58
C SER A 12 -7.68 -22.76 14.51
N SER A 13 -7.65 -21.48 14.89
CA SER A 13 -7.78 -20.36 13.96
C SER A 13 -6.57 -19.45 14.10
N ARG A 14 -5.92 -19.12 12.97
CA ARG A 14 -4.90 -18.07 12.93
C ARG A 14 -5.52 -16.81 12.36
N ARG A 15 -5.45 -15.72 13.14
CA ARG A 15 -5.84 -14.38 12.69
C ARG A 15 -4.58 -13.54 12.55
N ALA A 16 -4.45 -12.82 11.45
CA ALA A 16 -3.34 -11.92 11.19
C ALA A 16 -3.86 -10.62 10.60
N ILE A 17 -3.20 -9.52 10.96
CA ILE A 17 -3.39 -8.21 10.33
C ILE A 17 -2.11 -7.93 9.56
N THR A 18 -2.23 -7.73 8.24
CA THR A 18 -1.11 -7.38 7.38
C THR A 18 -1.26 -5.93 6.94
N ILE A 19 -0.26 -5.11 7.22
CA ILE A 19 -0.21 -3.70 6.83
C ILE A 19 0.95 -3.50 5.86
N ARG A 20 0.71 -2.81 4.75
CA ARG A 20 1.76 -2.36 3.83
C ARG A 20 2.00 -0.88 4.03
N MET A 21 3.24 -0.53 4.33
CA MET A 21 3.68 0.85 4.49
C MET A 21 4.69 1.14 3.40
N TYR A 22 4.58 2.32 2.81
CA TYR A 22 5.40 2.73 1.70
C TYR A 22 6.14 4.02 2.06
N GLY A 23 7.30 4.22 1.44
CA GLY A 23 8.04 5.47 1.53
C GLY A 23 7.29 6.62 0.87
N ASP A 24 7.76 7.84 1.12
CA ASP A 24 7.15 9.03 0.52
C ASP A 24 7.42 9.13 -1.00
N ASP A 25 8.36 8.35 -1.51
CA ASP A 25 8.84 8.31 -2.90
C ASP A 25 7.97 7.47 -3.84
N ILE A 26 6.91 6.83 -3.36
CA ILE A 26 6.09 5.96 -4.21
C ILE A 26 5.18 6.74 -5.16
N VAL A 27 5.00 6.17 -6.36
CA VAL A 27 4.20 6.74 -7.44
C VAL A 27 3.04 5.83 -7.85
N TYR A 28 2.01 6.41 -8.42
CA TYR A 28 0.93 5.68 -9.06
C TYR A 28 1.45 4.99 -10.34
N ALA A 29 1.34 3.68 -10.41
CA ALA A 29 1.94 2.86 -11.47
C ALA A 29 0.89 2.05 -12.25
N PRO A 30 1.16 1.73 -13.53
CA PRO A 30 0.27 0.91 -14.32
C PRO A 30 0.19 -0.51 -13.76
N ARG A 31 -1.00 -1.10 -13.87
CA ARG A 31 -1.20 -2.51 -13.52
C ARG A 31 -0.75 -3.40 -14.69
N PRO A 32 0.11 -4.41 -14.46
CA PRO A 32 0.43 -5.38 -15.49
C PRO A 32 -0.82 -6.15 -15.96
N PRO A 33 -0.99 -6.37 -17.27
CA PRO A 33 -2.04 -7.24 -17.80
C PRO A 33 -1.96 -8.63 -17.16
N GLY A 34 -3.09 -9.19 -16.73
CA GLY A 34 -3.17 -10.55 -16.17
C GLY A 34 -2.82 -10.71 -14.68
N LYS A 35 -2.54 -9.63 -13.95
CA LYS A 35 -2.23 -9.69 -12.50
C LYS A 35 -3.16 -8.80 -11.66
N PRO A 36 -4.46 -9.12 -11.52
CA PRO A 36 -5.38 -8.37 -10.69
C PRO A 36 -5.23 -8.74 -9.21
N THR A 37 -4.10 -8.40 -8.58
CA THR A 37 -3.79 -8.89 -7.21
C THR A 37 -4.37 -8.05 -6.08
N VAL A 38 -5.06 -6.92 -6.37
CA VAL A 38 -5.74 -6.09 -5.35
C VAL A 38 -6.97 -5.37 -5.95
N PRO A 39 -8.06 -5.16 -5.18
CA PRO A 39 -9.13 -4.25 -5.56
C PRO A 39 -8.57 -2.86 -5.90
N LEU A 40 -9.21 -2.17 -6.83
CA LEU A 40 -8.86 -0.78 -7.13
C LEU A 40 -9.27 0.09 -5.96
N THR A 41 -8.37 0.97 -5.51
CA THR A 41 -8.74 2.06 -4.61
C THR A 41 -9.75 2.96 -5.32
N PRO A 42 -10.97 3.14 -4.77
CA PRO A 42 -12.01 3.92 -5.44
C PRO A 42 -11.55 5.33 -5.80
N GLY A 43 -11.81 5.74 -7.04
CA GLY A 43 -11.54 7.10 -7.54
C GLY A 43 -10.08 7.43 -7.82
N LEU A 44 -9.12 6.57 -7.47
CA LEU A 44 -7.70 6.87 -7.58
C LEU A 44 -7.26 7.09 -9.05
N SER A 45 -7.77 6.28 -9.97
CA SER A 45 -7.48 6.38 -11.42
C SER A 45 -8.12 7.60 -12.09
N LEU A 46 -9.08 8.27 -11.42
CA LEU A 46 -9.69 9.51 -11.91
C LEU A 46 -8.87 10.73 -11.48
N GLN A 47 -8.04 10.60 -10.43
CA GLN A 47 -7.32 11.68 -9.79
C GLN A 47 -5.82 11.67 -10.09
N LEU A 48 -5.23 10.49 -10.33
CA LEU A 48 -3.80 10.32 -10.55
C LEU A 48 -3.50 9.77 -11.94
N LYS A 49 -2.45 10.30 -12.55
CA LYS A 49 -1.81 9.77 -13.75
C LYS A 49 -0.61 8.92 -13.36
N TYR A 50 -0.20 8.01 -14.25
CA TYR A 50 0.98 7.19 -13.99
C TYR A 50 2.22 8.08 -13.81
N GLY A 51 2.98 7.82 -12.76
CA GLY A 51 4.13 8.63 -12.34
C GLY A 51 3.80 9.68 -11.27
N ASP A 52 2.53 10.04 -11.07
CA ASP A 52 2.16 10.97 -10.00
C ASP A 52 2.48 10.38 -8.62
N PRO A 53 2.86 11.19 -7.62
CA PRO A 53 3.00 10.72 -6.25
C PRO A 53 1.74 10.02 -5.78
N LEU A 54 1.85 8.83 -5.18
CA LEU A 54 0.69 8.12 -4.65
C LEU A 54 0.23 8.80 -3.35
N ARG A 55 -0.59 9.84 -3.50
CA ARG A 55 -1.23 10.57 -2.39
C ARG A 55 -2.73 10.66 -2.61
N SER A 56 -3.46 10.22 -1.60
CA SER A 56 -4.93 10.18 -1.60
C SER A 56 -5.40 10.06 -0.15
N PRO A 57 -6.62 10.49 0.19
CA PRO A 57 -7.20 10.26 1.53
C PRO A 57 -7.20 8.79 1.98
N TRP A 58 -7.13 7.84 1.03
CA TRP A 58 -7.01 6.40 1.31
C TRP A 58 -5.63 5.96 1.82
N TYR A 59 -4.60 6.79 1.69
CA TYR A 59 -3.22 6.50 2.12
C TYR A 59 -2.77 7.54 3.16
N PRO A 60 -3.23 7.42 4.42
CA PRO A 60 -2.89 8.38 5.45
C PRO A 60 -1.39 8.36 5.75
N ARG A 61 -0.85 9.54 6.05
CA ARG A 61 0.52 9.65 6.56
C ARG A 61 0.57 9.11 7.99
N LEU A 62 1.46 8.17 8.25
CA LEU A 62 1.55 7.48 9.54
C LEU A 62 2.19 8.32 10.65
N ARG A 63 3.06 9.26 10.29
CA ARG A 63 3.79 10.11 11.23
C ARG A 63 3.82 11.57 10.77
N PRO A 64 3.93 12.55 11.67
CA PRO A 64 4.17 13.93 11.27
C PRO A 64 5.44 14.07 10.42
N VAL A 65 5.43 15.03 9.49
CA VAL A 65 6.65 15.39 8.75
C VAL A 65 7.60 16.05 9.76
N PRO A 66 8.82 15.54 9.94
CA PRO A 66 9.76 16.14 10.87
C PRO A 66 10.17 17.54 10.38
N PRO A 67 10.50 18.48 11.28
CA PRO A 67 10.71 19.90 10.92
C PRO A 67 11.72 20.11 9.78
N TRP A 68 12.79 19.31 9.73
CA TRP A 68 13.83 19.41 8.70
C TRP A 68 13.38 18.96 7.30
N GLN A 69 12.22 18.30 7.17
CA GLN A 69 11.61 17.90 5.89
C GLN A 69 10.45 18.82 5.48
N GLN A 70 10.07 19.81 6.28
CA GLN A 70 8.97 20.73 5.98
C GLN A 70 9.40 21.96 5.16
N ALA A 71 10.72 22.23 5.09
CA ALA A 71 11.28 23.45 4.49
C ALA A 71 11.78 23.28 3.05
N GLN A 72 11.50 22.12 2.41
CA GLN A 72 11.76 21.86 0.99
C GLN A 72 10.44 21.84 0.23
#